data_AF-K0WNK2-F1
#
_entry.id   AF-K0WNK2-F1
#
_cell.length_a   1.000
_cell.length_b   1.000
_cell.length_c   1.000
_cell.angle_alpha   90.00
_cell.angle_beta   90.00
_cell.angle_gamma   90.00
#
_symmetry.space_group_name_H-M   'P 1'
#
loop_
_entity.id
_entity.type
_entity.pdbx_description
1 polymer ?
#
loop_
_entity_poly.entity_id
_entity_poly.type
_entity_poly.pdbx_seq_one_letter_code
_entity_poly.pdbx_strand_id
1 'polypeptide(L)'
;MAKDKTRVVSFRVSEEVFAEYERKLKDSGVKKSQFLREVLFNSNATFQAPSRDYERLLFLYNKSSNNLNQLAYKVNSAYRKSGIISESLYIRAINELVLIRELLSAGVNHAD
;
A
#
# COMPACT_ATOMS: atom_id res chain seq x y z
N MET A 1 -32.35 -22.32 -17.33
CA MET A 1 -31.05 -22.95 -17.65
C MET A 1 -30.18 -21.91 -18.35
N ALA A 2 -28.97 -21.64 -17.86
CA ALA A 2 -28.07 -20.70 -18.52
C ALA A 2 -27.60 -21.30 -19.86
N LYS A 3 -27.92 -20.58 -20.92
CA LYS A 3 -27.80 -20.96 -22.33
C LYS A 3 -26.34 -20.74 -22.76
N ASP A 4 -25.60 -21.83 -22.93
CA ASP A 4 -24.24 -21.94 -23.48
C ASP A 4 -23.09 -21.14 -22.83
N LYS A 5 -21.95 -21.81 -22.58
CA LYS A 5 -20.73 -21.19 -22.03
C LYS A 5 -19.95 -20.47 -23.14
N THR A 6 -20.30 -19.22 -23.43
CA THR A 6 -19.77 -18.46 -24.59
C THR A 6 -18.57 -17.55 -24.28
N ARG A 7 -18.22 -17.35 -23.01
CA ARG A 7 -17.17 -16.41 -22.58
C ARG A 7 -15.99 -17.16 -21.95
N VAL A 8 -14.77 -16.74 -22.30
CA VAL A 8 -13.52 -17.25 -21.72
C VAL A 8 -12.93 -16.20 -20.77
N VAL A 9 -12.56 -16.63 -19.57
CA VAL A 9 -11.80 -15.82 -18.60
C VAL A 9 -10.41 -16.44 -18.49
N SER A 10 -9.37 -15.66 -18.76
CA SER A 10 -7.97 -16.08 -18.66
C SER A 10 -7.10 -14.95 -18.13
N PHE A 11 -6.01 -15.31 -17.47
CA PHE A 11 -5.00 -14.39 -16.94
C PHE A 11 -3.62 -15.02 -17.08
N ARG A 12 -2.59 -14.19 -17.17
CA ARG A 12 -1.19 -14.64 -17.20
C ARG A 12 -0.69 -14.86 -15.78
N VAL A 13 0.19 -15.84 -15.63
CA VAL A 13 0.88 -16.18 -14.39
C VAL A 13 2.35 -16.44 -14.70
N SER A 14 3.22 -16.34 -13.70
CA SER A 14 4.59 -16.85 -13.84
C SER A 14 4.61 -18.37 -13.84
N GLU A 15 5.75 -18.94 -14.23
CA GLU A 15 5.98 -20.38 -14.27
C GLU A 15 5.83 -21.02 -12.88
N GLU A 16 6.30 -20.34 -11.82
CA GLU A 16 6.21 -20.83 -10.44
C GLU A 16 4.75 -20.94 -9.97
N VAL A 17 3.96 -19.91 -10.26
CA VAL A 17 2.52 -19.89 -9.93
C VAL A 17 1.77 -20.94 -10.74
N PHE A 18 2.16 -21.15 -11.99
CA PHE A 18 1.56 -22.18 -12.83
C PHE A 18 1.83 -23.59 -12.28
N ALA A 19 3.07 -23.88 -11.85
CA ALA A 19 3.43 -25.17 -11.25
C ALA A 19 2.63 -25.45 -9.96
N GLU A 20 2.44 -24.43 -9.11
CA GLU A 20 1.59 -24.57 -7.93
C GLU A 20 0.12 -24.84 -8.29
N TYR A 21 -0.40 -24.13 -9.30
CA TYR A 21 -1.74 -24.35 -9.84
C TYR A 21 -1.91 -25.79 -10.36
N GLU A 22 -0.95 -26.33 -11.11
CA GLU A 22 -1.04 -27.70 -11.63
C GLU A 22 -1.05 -28.75 -10.52
N ARG A 23 -0.21 -28.57 -9.49
CA ARG A 23 -0.23 -29.43 -8.31
C ARG A 23 -1.60 -29.43 -7.64
N LYS A 24 -2.16 -28.25 -7.33
CA LYS A 24 -3.50 -28.14 -6.71
C LYS A 24 -4.60 -28.74 -7.57
N LEU A 25 -4.54 -28.55 -8.89
CA LEU A 25 -5.50 -29.15 -9.82
C LEU A 25 -5.41 -30.68 -9.79
N LYS A 26 -4.19 -31.23 -9.84
CA LYS A 26 -3.96 -32.68 -9.80
C LYS A 26 -4.49 -33.29 -8.50
N ASP A 27 -4.17 -32.66 -7.37
CA ASP A 27 -4.60 -33.11 -6.03
C ASP A 27 -6.13 -33.05 -5.85
N SER A 28 -6.79 -32.10 -6.53
CA SER A 28 -8.25 -31.96 -6.48
C SER A 28 -9.04 -33.06 -7.21
N GLY A 29 -8.41 -33.79 -8.14
CA GLY A 29 -9.05 -34.85 -8.92
C GLY A 29 -10.15 -34.41 -9.90
N VAL A 30 -10.41 -33.11 -10.03
CA VAL A 30 -11.46 -32.57 -10.94
C VAL A 30 -10.87 -31.95 -12.21
N LYS A 31 -11.71 -31.74 -13.21
CA LYS A 31 -11.29 -31.05 -14.45
C LYS A 31 -11.00 -29.58 -14.17
N LYS A 32 -10.03 -28.99 -14.89
CA LYS A 32 -9.64 -27.57 -14.83
C LYS A 32 -10.82 -26.60 -14.72
N SER A 33 -11.85 -26.78 -15.56
CA SER A 33 -12.99 -25.86 -15.59
C SER A 33 -13.90 -25.97 -14.36
N GLN A 34 -13.93 -27.12 -13.69
CA GLN A 34 -14.67 -27.31 -12.43
C GLN A 34 -13.83 -26.75 -11.28
N PHE A 35 -12.54 -27.07 -11.21
CA PHE A 35 -11.63 -26.52 -10.21
C PHE A 35 -11.71 -24.98 -10.14
N LEU A 36 -11.60 -24.32 -11.30
CA LEU A 36 -11.65 -22.85 -11.34
C LEU A 36 -13.03 -22.30 -10.99
N ARG A 37 -14.14 -22.97 -11.33
CA ARG A 37 -15.47 -22.50 -10.95
C ARG A 37 -15.66 -22.58 -9.44
N GLU A 38 -15.20 -23.65 -8.84
CA GLU A 38 -15.38 -23.89 -7.41
C GLU A 38 -14.49 -22.94 -6.61
N VAL A 39 -13.24 -22.72 -7.05
CA VAL A 39 -12.35 -21.74 -6.44
C VAL A 39 -12.83 -20.30 -6.65
N LEU A 40 -13.37 -19.93 -7.81
CA LEU A 40 -13.76 -18.54 -8.07
C LEU A 40 -15.15 -18.17 -7.55
N PHE A 41 -16.12 -19.08 -7.60
CA PHE A 41 -17.52 -18.78 -7.32
C PHE A 41 -18.04 -19.43 -6.03
N ASN A 42 -17.38 -20.47 -5.53
CA ASN A 42 -17.76 -21.13 -4.28
C ASN A 42 -16.76 -20.88 -3.15
N SER A 43 -15.67 -20.15 -3.39
CA SER A 43 -14.82 -19.65 -2.30
C SER A 43 -15.40 -18.36 -1.73
N ASN A 44 -15.40 -18.23 -0.41
CA ASN A 44 -15.75 -16.99 0.28
C ASN A 44 -14.55 -16.02 0.26
N ALA A 45 -13.98 -15.77 -0.92
CA ALA A 45 -12.87 -14.84 -1.06
C ALA A 45 -13.37 -13.40 -0.80
N THR A 46 -13.09 -12.88 0.39
CA THR A 46 -13.30 -11.47 0.71
C THR A 46 -12.10 -10.68 0.23
N PHE A 47 -12.31 -9.81 -0.77
CA PHE A 47 -11.32 -8.83 -1.19
C PHE A 47 -11.55 -7.55 -0.39
N GLN A 48 -10.60 -7.15 0.44
CA GLN A 48 -10.57 -5.81 1.00
C GLN A 48 -9.94 -4.90 -0.05
N ALA A 49 -10.76 -4.08 -0.71
CA ALA A 49 -10.22 -2.95 -1.44
C ALA A 49 -9.69 -1.94 -0.41
N PRO A 50 -8.48 -1.38 -0.56
CA PRO A 50 -8.04 -0.29 0.29
C PRO A 50 -9.10 0.81 0.26
N SER A 51 -9.43 1.35 1.43
CA SER A 51 -10.48 2.37 1.50
C SER A 51 -10.01 3.58 0.68
N ARG A 52 -10.95 4.25 -0.02
CA ARG A 52 -10.65 5.48 -0.76
C ARG A 52 -10.03 6.55 0.14
N ASP A 53 -10.35 6.49 1.44
CA ASP A 53 -9.81 7.37 2.47
C ASP A 53 -8.35 7.02 2.79
N TYR A 54 -7.97 5.74 2.83
CA TYR A 54 -6.58 5.31 3.00
C TYR A 54 -5.69 5.79 1.85
N GLU A 55 -6.11 5.62 0.60
CA GLU A 55 -5.35 6.13 -0.56
C GLU A 55 -5.18 7.65 -0.51
N ARG A 56 -6.24 8.37 -0.15
CA ARG A 56 -6.20 9.83 -0.03
C ARG A 56 -5.28 10.26 1.10
N LEU A 57 -5.30 9.56 2.23
CA LEU A 57 -4.49 9.84 3.40
C LEU A 57 -3.01 9.56 3.13
N LEU A 58 -2.70 8.46 2.43
CA LEU A 58 -1.34 8.16 1.97
C LEU A 58 -0.81 9.21 0.98
N PHE A 59 -1.66 9.70 0.07
CA PHE A 59 -1.29 10.79 -0.83
C PHE A 59 -0.94 12.07 -0.08
N LEU A 60 -1.77 12.47 0.90
CA LEU A 60 -1.52 13.65 1.73
C LEU A 60 -0.27 13.48 2.59
N TYR A 61 -0.06 12.29 3.16
CA TYR A 61 1.14 11.95 3.92
C TYR A 61 2.42 12.16 3.10
N ASN A 62 2.44 11.69 1.85
CA ASN A 62 3.60 11.84 0.98
C ASN A 62 3.90 13.32 0.66
N LYS A 63 2.87 14.14 0.42
CA LYS A 63 3.03 15.59 0.19
C LYS A 63 3.58 16.29 1.43
N SER A 64 3.03 15.98 2.60
CA SER A 64 3.46 16.53 3.88
C SER A 64 4.91 16.14 4.20
N SER A 65 5.29 14.87 4.00
CA SER A 65 6.65 14.38 4.24
C SER A 65 7.70 15.12 3.40
N ASN A 66 7.40 15.39 2.13
CA ASN A 66 8.30 16.17 1.29
C ASN A 66 8.44 17.62 1.77
N ASN A 67 7.35 18.25 2.20
CA ASN A 67 7.38 19.60 2.77
C ASN A 67 8.19 19.65 4.07
N LEU A 68 8.02 18.65 4.95
CA LEU A 68 8.80 18.53 6.19
C LEU A 68 10.30 18.40 5.89
N ASN A 69 10.69 17.62 4.90
CA ASN A 69 12.10 17.50 4.47
C ASN A 69 12.66 18.84 3.98
N GLN A 70 11.89 19.62 3.21
CA GLN A 70 12.30 20.94 2.76
C GLN A 70 12.44 21.93 3.92
N LEU A 71 11.52 21.90 4.90
CA LEU A 71 11.62 22.72 6.12
C LEU A 71 12.85 22.32 6.94
N ALA A 72 13.08 21.02 7.15
CA ALA A 72 14.24 20.52 7.86
C ALA A 72 15.55 20.96 7.18
N TYR A 73 15.62 20.90 5.85
CA TYR A 73 16.76 21.41 5.08
C TYR A 73 16.99 22.92 5.32
N LYS A 74 15.93 23.73 5.24
CA LYS A 74 16.03 25.19 5.46
C LYS A 74 16.47 25.52 6.89
N VAL A 75 15.89 24.87 7.89
CA VAL A 75 16.25 25.03 9.31
C VAL A 75 17.70 24.63 9.55
N ASN A 76 18.14 23.50 8.99
CA ASN A 76 19.54 23.06 9.04
C ASN A 76 20.49 24.09 8.42
N SER A 77 20.15 24.65 7.26
CA SER A 77 20.98 25.66 6.59
C SER A 77 21.04 26.96 7.39
N ALA A 78 19.89 27.43 7.90
CA ALA A 78 19.80 28.67 8.67
C ALA A 78 20.66 28.64 9.94
N TYR A 79 20.71 27.49 10.63
CA TYR A 79 21.56 27.29 11.79
C TYR A 79 23.03 27.04 11.41
N ARG A 80 23.31 25.98 10.65
CA ARG A 80 24.69 25.48 10.45
C ARG A 80 25.52 26.30 9.46
N LYS A 81 24.88 26.91 8.45
CA LYS A 81 25.60 27.66 7.40
C LYS A 81 25.56 29.16 7.61
N SER A 82 24.41 29.67 8.04
CA SER A 82 24.17 31.11 8.05
C SER A 82 24.15 31.71 9.46
N GLY A 83 24.04 30.90 10.52
CA GLY A 83 24.03 31.37 11.91
C GLY A 83 22.89 32.34 12.25
N ILE A 84 21.81 32.35 11.46
CA ILE A 84 20.73 33.35 11.55
C ILE A 84 19.76 33.01 12.69
N ILE A 85 19.73 31.75 13.11
CA ILE A 85 18.86 31.26 14.18
C ILE A 85 19.69 30.70 15.34
N SER A 86 19.15 30.82 16.55
CA SER A 86 19.78 30.25 17.74
C SER A 86 19.68 28.72 17.75
N GLU A 87 20.59 28.06 18.45
CA GLU A 87 20.54 26.61 18.68
C GLU A 87 19.23 26.18 19.35
N SER A 88 18.74 26.97 20.31
CA SER A 88 17.47 26.69 20.98
C SER A 88 16.27 26.68 20.01
N LEU A 89 16.25 27.59 19.04
CA LEU A 89 15.21 27.63 18.00
C LEU A 89 15.39 26.48 17.01
N TYR A 90 16.63 26.15 16.65
CA TYR A 90 16.95 25.02 15.79
C TYR A 90 16.44 23.69 16.38
N ILE A 91 16.79 23.39 17.63
CA ILE A 91 16.36 22.16 18.32
C ILE A 91 14.84 22.10 18.41
N ARG A 92 14.18 23.21 18.80
CA ARG A 92 12.71 23.27 18.88
C ARG A 92 12.07 22.98 17.52
N ALA A 93 12.55 23.61 16.46
CA ALA A 93 12.01 23.42 15.11
C ALA A 93 12.17 21.98 14.62
N ILE A 94 13.33 21.35 14.85
CA ILE A 94 13.54 19.94 14.47
C ILE A 94 12.63 19.01 15.26
N ASN A 95 12.46 19.23 16.57
CA ASN A 95 11.57 18.42 17.40
C ASN A 95 10.11 18.51 16.93
N GLU A 96 9.62 19.70 16.57
CA GLU A 96 8.27 19.87 16.03
C GLU A 96 8.10 19.17 14.67
N LEU A 97 9.08 19.26 13.78
CA LEU A 97 9.04 18.56 12.48
C LEU A 97 9.03 17.04 12.66
N VAL A 98 9.76 16.52 13.65
CA VAL A 98 9.73 15.10 14.03
C VAL A 98 8.36 14.73 14.58
N LEU A 99 7.80 15.51 15.51
CA LEU A 99 6.48 15.25 16.09
C LEU A 99 5.38 15.20 15.03
N ILE A 100 5.37 16.15 14.08
CA ILE A 100 4.40 16.15 12.97
C ILE A 100 4.55 14.89 12.11
N ARG A 101 5.79 14.46 11.83
CA ARG A 101 6.03 13.21 11.08
C ARG A 101 5.45 12.00 11.82
N GLU A 102 5.70 11.88 13.12
CA GLU A 102 5.19 10.77 13.94
C GLU A 102 3.66 10.75 13.99
N LEU A 103 3.02 11.91 14.17
CA LEU A 103 1.55 12.04 14.16
C LEU A 103 0.95 11.65 12.81
N LEU A 104 1.59 12.07 11.72
CA LEU A 104 1.18 11.71 10.36
C LEU A 104 1.33 10.20 10.11
N SER A 105 2.44 9.58 10.53
CA SER A 105 2.65 8.14 10.40
C SER A 105 1.65 7.33 11.22
N ALA A 106 1.36 7.77 12.46
CA ALA A 106 0.33 7.15 13.30
C ALA A 106 -1.05 7.21 12.64
N GLY A 107 -1.41 8.36 12.04
CA GLY A 107 -2.67 8.52 11.30
C GLY A 107 -2.81 7.59 10.10
N VAL A 108 -1.72 7.29 9.38
CA VAL A 108 -1.73 6.29 8.28
C VAL A 108 -1.97 4.89 8.83
N ASN A 109 -1.27 4.52 9.90
CA ASN A 109 -1.36 3.18 10.48
C ASN A 109 -2.72 2.87 11.14
N HIS A 110 -3.49 3.90 11.51
CA HIS A 110 -4.85 3.75 12.06
C HIS A 110 -5.96 3.71 10.99
N ALA A 111 -5.62 4.03 9.74
CA ALA A 111 -6.59 4.09 8.63
C ALA A 111 -6.70 2.78 7.83
N ASP A 112 -5.88 1.78 8.18
CA ASP A 112 -5.85 0.41 7.67
C ASP A 112 -6.21 -0.55 8.83
#